data_AF-A0A540LF05-F1
#
_entry.id   AF-A0A540LF05-F1
#
_cell.length_a   1.000
_cell.length_b   1.000
_cell.length_c   1.000
_cell.angle_alpha   90.00
_cell.angle_beta   90.00
_cell.angle_gamma   90.00
#
_symmetry.space_group_name_H-M   'P 1'
#
loop_
_entity.id
_entity.type
_entity.pdbx_description
1 polymer ?
#
loop_
_entity_poly.entity_id
_entity_poly.type
_entity_poly.pdbx_seq_one_letter_code
_entity_poly.pdbx_strand_id
1 'polypeptide(L)'
;MAVFLGSMKGLRVGVNLALAIALHNIPEGVAVALPVYFATQSKWQAFKLATLSGFAEPLGVVIVGNLLMGVTFATAYLFPSSLSPEILEGLLGSVGGVMAFLTLHEMLPLAFDYAGQKQAVKAVFLGMAFMSASLYFLEISLPQEMSL
;
A
#
# COMPACT_ATOMS: atom_id res chain seq x y z
N MET A 1 -2.00 -3.69 6.28
CA MET A 1 -2.96 -4.81 6.41
C MET A 1 -2.47 -6.08 5.72
N ALA A 2 -2.01 -6.04 4.47
CA ALA A 2 -1.48 -7.22 3.78
C ALA A 2 -0.29 -7.89 4.50
N VAL A 3 0.69 -7.14 5.02
CA VAL A 3 1.80 -7.68 5.85
C VAL A 3 1.31 -8.54 7.02
N PHE A 4 0.28 -8.06 7.72
CA PHE A 4 -0.32 -8.75 8.86
C PHE A 4 -0.89 -10.11 8.46
N LEU A 5 -1.53 -10.19 7.29
CA LEU A 5 -2.05 -11.44 6.72
C LEU A 5 -0.97 -12.37 6.21
N GLY A 6 0.10 -11.82 5.64
CA GLY A 6 1.27 -12.60 5.23
C GLY A 6 1.92 -13.27 6.44
N SER A 7 2.07 -12.54 7.54
CA SER A 7 2.65 -13.07 8.79
C SER A 7 1.81 -14.20 9.39
N MET A 8 0.49 -14.18 9.17
CA MET A 8 -0.43 -15.24 9.58
C MET A 8 -0.26 -16.55 8.83
N LYS A 9 0.09 -16.48 7.54
CA LYS A 9 0.44 -17.66 6.73
C LYS A 9 1.87 -18.15 6.98
N GLY A 10 2.70 -17.35 7.67
CA GLY A 10 4.03 -17.73 8.13
C GLY A 10 5.02 -16.55 8.10
N LEU A 11 6.00 -16.57 9.00
CA LEU A 11 6.96 -15.48 9.17
C LEU A 11 7.70 -15.12 7.87
N ARG A 12 8.05 -16.12 7.05
CA ARG A 12 8.72 -15.92 5.75
C ARG A 12 7.84 -15.11 4.77
N VAL A 13 6.53 -15.39 4.73
CA VAL A 13 5.60 -14.66 3.86
C VAL A 13 5.33 -13.27 4.40
N GLY A 14 5.15 -13.14 5.72
CA GLY A 14 5.02 -11.84 6.38
C GLY A 14 6.17 -10.91 6.07
N VAL A 15 7.41 -11.38 6.20
CA VAL A 15 8.62 -10.58 5.92
C VAL A 15 8.73 -10.24 4.43
N ASN A 16 8.49 -11.19 3.52
CA ASN A 16 8.53 -10.92 2.08
C ASN A 16 7.47 -9.87 1.67
N LEU A 17 6.27 -9.98 2.23
CA LEU A 17 5.17 -9.05 1.96
C LEU A 17 5.42 -7.68 2.61
N ALA A 18 6.04 -7.64 3.79
CA ALA A 18 6.51 -6.40 4.43
C ALA A 18 7.50 -5.66 3.54
N LEU A 19 8.49 -6.37 3.00
CA LEU A 19 9.49 -5.79 2.10
C LEU A 19 8.85 -5.31 0.79
N ALA A 20 7.95 -6.10 0.20
CA ALA A 20 7.24 -5.72 -1.02
C ALA A 20 6.42 -4.44 -0.84
N ILE A 21 5.70 -4.32 0.28
CA ILE A 21 4.90 -3.12 0.59
C ILE A 21 5.81 -1.93 0.92
N ALA A 22 6.89 -2.14 1.66
CA ALA A 22 7.86 -1.08 1.92
C ALA A 22 8.46 -0.50 0.62
N LEU A 23 8.72 -1.35 -0.38
CA LEU A 23 9.20 -0.91 -1.70
C LEU A 23 8.14 -0.14 -2.48
N HIS A 24 6.86 -0.53 -2.40
CA HIS A 24 5.72 0.18 -2.99
C HIS A 24 5.53 1.58 -2.39
N ASN A 25 5.77 1.73 -1.10
CA ASN A 25 5.59 3.01 -0.40
C ASN A 25 6.63 4.06 -0.79
N ILE A 26 7.75 3.68 -1.41
CA ILE A 26 8.76 4.62 -1.90
C ILE A 26 8.20 5.47 -3.05
N PRO A 27 7.68 4.90 -4.17
CA PRO A 27 6.96 5.64 -5.20
C PRO A 27 5.84 6.54 -4.67
N GLU A 28 5.02 6.05 -3.73
CA GLU A 28 3.94 6.85 -3.14
C GLU A 28 4.47 8.03 -2.34
N GLY A 29 5.51 7.82 -1.52
CA GLY A 29 6.16 8.88 -0.78
C GLY A 29 6.74 9.97 -1.69
N VAL A 30 7.30 9.58 -2.83
CA VAL A 30 7.77 10.52 -3.86
C VAL A 30 6.61 11.29 -4.48
N ALA A 31 5.48 10.62 -4.76
CA ALA A 31 4.29 11.25 -5.31
C ALA A 31 3.66 12.28 -4.35
N VAL A 32 3.80 12.11 -3.04
CA VAL A 32 3.39 13.12 -2.04
C VAL A 32 4.45 14.22 -1.89
N ALA A 33 5.74 13.88 -1.89
CA ALA A 33 6.83 14.83 -1.66
C ALA A 33 6.99 15.84 -2.82
N LEU A 34 6.84 15.40 -4.07
CA LEU A 34 7.07 16.26 -5.24
C LEU A 34 6.13 17.47 -5.32
N PRO A 35 4.79 17.32 -5.22
CA PRO A 35 3.88 18.47 -5.24
C PRO A 35 4.13 19.43 -4.08
N VAL A 36 4.41 18.90 -2.88
CA VAL A 36 4.76 19.70 -1.71
C VAL A 36 6.05 20.48 -1.95
N TYR A 37 7.05 19.87 -2.57
CA TYR A 37 8.29 20.55 -2.93
C TYR A 37 8.04 21.66 -3.98
N PHE A 38 7.25 21.39 -5.02
CA PHE A 38 6.94 22.42 -6.02
C PHE A 38 6.15 23.60 -5.43
N ALA A 39 5.27 23.34 -4.46
CA ALA A 39 4.50 24.38 -3.77
C ALA A 39 5.33 25.17 -2.72
N THR A 40 6.20 24.51 -1.96
CA THR A 40 6.91 25.11 -0.80
C THR A 40 8.38 25.44 -1.05
N GLN A 41 8.96 24.90 -2.13
CA GLN A 41 10.38 24.97 -2.47
C GLN A 41 11.33 24.43 -1.36
N SER A 42 10.81 23.71 -0.37
CA SER A 42 11.58 23.20 0.77
C SER A 42 11.63 21.67 0.79
N LYS A 43 12.83 21.12 0.54
CA LYS A 43 13.08 19.66 0.56
C LYS A 43 12.77 19.03 1.92
N TRP A 44 13.02 19.76 3.01
CA TRP A 44 12.79 19.28 4.36
C TRP A 44 11.30 19.25 4.73
N GLN A 45 10.51 20.21 4.25
CA GLN A 45 9.06 20.19 4.42
C GLN A 45 8.43 19.06 3.60
N ALA A 46 8.85 18.89 2.35
CA ALA A 46 8.42 17.77 1.51
C ALA A 46 8.70 16.41 2.15
N PHE A 47 9.92 16.21 2.68
CA PHE A 47 10.29 14.99 3.38
C PHE A 47 9.46 14.74 4.64
N LYS A 48 9.27 15.77 5.49
CA LYS A 48 8.47 15.65 6.70
C LYS A 48 7.03 15.28 6.41
N LEU A 49 6.40 15.96 5.44
CA LEU A 49 5.00 15.72 5.10
C LEU A 49 4.81 14.34 4.46
N ALA A 50 5.71 13.90 3.58
CA ALA A 50 5.68 12.55 3.01
C ALA A 50 5.92 11.45 4.07
N THR A 51 6.78 11.72 5.06
CA THR A 51 7.00 10.78 6.17
C THR A 51 5.77 10.72 7.08
N LEU A 52 5.16 11.87 7.38
CA LEU A 52 3.93 11.95 8.18
C LEU A 52 2.76 11.25 7.48
N SER A 53 2.61 11.39 6.16
CA SER A 53 1.58 10.64 5.41
C SER A 53 1.87 9.13 5.42
N GLY A 54 3.13 8.71 5.38
CA GLY A 54 3.51 7.29 5.51
C GLY A 54 3.10 6.65 6.84
N PHE A 55 2.97 7.44 7.92
CA PHE A 55 2.43 6.94 9.18
C PHE A 55 0.91 6.74 9.18
N ALA A 56 0.18 7.26 8.18
CA ALA A 56 -1.27 7.08 8.09
C ALA A 56 -1.66 5.61 7.90
N GLU A 57 -0.86 4.83 7.17
CA GLU A 57 -1.12 3.40 6.94
C GLU A 57 -1.08 2.55 8.23
N PRO A 58 0.00 2.58 9.05
CA PRO A 58 0.01 1.85 10.31
C PRO A 58 -1.04 2.40 11.29
N LEU A 59 -1.27 3.71 11.34
CA LEU A 59 -2.34 4.29 12.16
C LEU A 59 -3.74 3.81 11.74
N GLY A 60 -3.99 3.67 10.44
CA GLY A 60 -5.25 3.13 9.91
C GLY A 60 -5.49 1.69 10.38
N VAL A 61 -4.46 0.85 10.32
CA VAL A 61 -4.52 -0.55 10.83
C VAL A 61 -4.86 -0.56 12.33
N VAL A 62 -4.29 0.36 13.09
CA VAL A 62 -4.49 0.47 14.54
C VAL A 62 -5.89 0.92 14.88
N ILE A 63 -6.38 1.96 14.22
CA ILE A 63 -7.70 2.54 14.50
C ILE A 63 -8.78 1.54 14.09
N VAL A 64 -8.68 0.96 12.90
CA VAL A 64 -9.63 -0.07 12.43
C VAL A 64 -9.53 -1.34 13.30
N GLY A 65 -8.32 -1.78 13.66
CA GLY A 65 -8.12 -2.93 14.53
C GLY A 65 -8.74 -2.77 15.93
N ASN A 66 -8.55 -1.60 16.56
CA ASN A 66 -9.13 -1.34 17.87
C ASN A 66 -10.64 -1.07 17.82
N LEU A 67 -11.11 -0.28 16.84
CA LEU A 67 -12.49 0.21 16.79
C LEU A 67 -13.47 -0.81 16.17
N LEU A 68 -13.07 -1.46 15.07
CA LEU A 68 -13.95 -2.34 14.31
C LEU A 68 -13.82 -3.80 14.74
N MET A 69 -12.62 -4.20 15.16
CA MET A 69 -12.32 -5.61 15.46
C MET A 69 -12.24 -5.89 16.98
N GLY A 70 -12.28 -4.85 17.84
CA GLY A 70 -12.13 -5.00 19.29
C GLY A 70 -10.76 -5.56 19.70
N VAL A 71 -9.82 -5.62 18.76
CA VAL A 71 -8.49 -6.20 18.95
C VAL A 71 -7.61 -5.08 19.47
N THR A 72 -7.35 -5.08 20.78
CA THR A 72 -6.35 -4.20 21.37
C THR A 72 -5.01 -4.42 20.66
N PHE A 73 -4.24 -3.36 20.44
CA PHE A 73 -2.90 -3.40 19.81
C PHE A 73 -2.02 -4.60 20.26
N ALA A 74 -2.16 -5.03 21.52
CA ALA A 74 -1.48 -6.19 22.10
C ALA A 74 -2.02 -7.55 21.59
N THR A 75 -3.33 -7.71 21.39
CA THR A 75 -3.92 -8.97 20.91
C THR A 75 -3.73 -9.17 19.41
N ALA A 76 -3.60 -8.10 18.61
CA ALA A 76 -3.32 -8.22 17.18
C ALA A 76 -1.97 -8.89 16.91
N TYR A 77 -0.94 -8.57 17.71
CA TYR A 77 0.40 -9.17 17.56
C TYR A 77 0.53 -10.54 18.24
N LEU A 78 -0.29 -10.85 19.25
CA LEU A 78 -0.11 -12.04 20.10
C LEU A 78 -1.13 -13.16 19.86
N PHE A 79 -2.36 -12.87 19.39
CA PHE A 79 -3.42 -13.87 19.23
C PHE A 79 -4.28 -13.60 17.99
N PRO A 80 -3.91 -14.17 16.84
CA PRO A 80 -4.54 -13.83 15.57
C PRO A 80 -5.59 -14.87 15.14
N SER A 81 -6.34 -15.42 16.08
CA SER A 81 -7.12 -16.66 15.84
C SER A 81 -8.63 -16.46 15.62
N SER A 82 -9.11 -15.25 15.31
CA SER A 82 -10.57 -15.03 15.17
C SER A 82 -10.97 -13.85 14.28
N LEU A 83 -10.43 -13.77 13.06
CA LEU A 83 -11.00 -12.94 12.00
C LEU A 83 -11.73 -13.82 10.99
N SER A 84 -12.99 -13.48 10.72
CA SER A 84 -13.73 -14.15 9.67
C SER A 84 -13.13 -13.75 8.30
N PRO A 85 -12.86 -14.71 7.40
CA PRO A 85 -12.31 -14.43 6.08
C PRO A 85 -13.11 -13.39 5.29
N GLU A 86 -14.43 -13.34 5.47
CA GLU A 86 -15.33 -12.45 4.74
C GLU A 86 -15.12 -10.98 5.11
N ILE A 87 -14.93 -10.67 6.40
CA ILE A 87 -14.65 -9.30 6.85
C ILE A 87 -13.32 -8.84 6.27
N LEU A 88 -12.34 -9.75 6.24
CA LEU A 88 -11.01 -9.44 5.76
C LEU A 88 -10.99 -9.17 4.25
N GLU A 89 -11.62 -10.04 3.46
CA GLU A 89 -11.78 -9.86 2.02
C GLU A 89 -12.56 -8.58 1.71
N GLY A 90 -13.61 -8.28 2.47
CA GLY A 90 -14.36 -7.02 2.37
C GLY A 90 -13.50 -5.79 2.67
N LEU A 91 -12.62 -5.86 3.67
CA LEU A 91 -11.68 -4.77 4.00
C LEU A 91 -10.61 -4.62 2.90
N LEU A 92 -10.05 -5.71 2.38
CA LEU A 92 -9.08 -5.64 1.28
C LEU A 92 -9.71 -5.08 0.01
N GLY A 93 -10.93 -5.52 -0.32
CA GLY A 93 -11.69 -5.01 -1.47
C GLY A 93 -12.01 -3.52 -1.34
N SER A 94 -12.41 -3.07 -0.14
CA SER A 94 -12.69 -1.64 0.09
C SER A 94 -11.42 -0.78 -0.02
N VAL A 95 -10.29 -1.21 0.55
CA VAL A 95 -9.01 -0.52 0.40
C VAL A 95 -8.58 -0.47 -1.07
N GLY A 96 -8.68 -1.59 -1.80
CA GLY A 96 -8.40 -1.64 -3.23
C GLY A 96 -9.26 -0.66 -4.03
N GLY A 97 -10.55 -0.56 -3.70
CA GLY A 97 -11.48 0.39 -4.32
C GLY A 97 -11.10 1.86 -4.05
N VAL A 98 -10.74 2.19 -2.82
CA VAL A 98 -10.29 3.56 -2.46
C VAL A 98 -9.00 3.91 -3.21
N MET A 99 -8.02 3.00 -3.27
CA MET A 99 -6.77 3.24 -3.99
C MET A 99 -7.00 3.41 -5.49
N ALA A 100 -7.92 2.63 -6.10
CA ALA A 100 -8.31 2.80 -7.49
C ALA A 100 -8.96 4.17 -7.73
N PHE A 101 -9.86 4.62 -6.84
CA PHE A 101 -10.46 5.94 -6.91
C PHE A 101 -9.40 7.04 -6.82
N LEU A 102 -8.55 7.05 -5.78
CA LEU A 102 -7.50 8.06 -5.61
C LEU A 102 -6.55 8.10 -6.82
N THR A 103 -6.19 6.93 -7.36
CA THR A 103 -5.31 6.84 -8.53
C THR A 103 -5.95 7.49 -9.75
N LEU A 104 -7.22 7.19 -10.03
CA LEU A 104 -7.92 7.69 -11.22
C LEU A 104 -8.36 9.15 -11.09
N HIS A 105 -8.77 9.57 -9.89
CA HIS A 105 -9.40 10.86 -9.66
C HIS A 105 -8.41 11.94 -9.20
N GLU A 106 -7.30 11.56 -8.58
CA GLU A 106 -6.31 12.52 -8.08
C GLU A 106 -4.97 12.35 -8.78
N MET A 107 -4.37 11.15 -8.72
CA MET A 107 -2.99 10.95 -9.18
C MET A 107 -2.85 11.03 -10.71
N LEU A 108 -3.80 10.46 -11.46
CA LEU A 108 -3.76 10.49 -12.92
C LEU A 108 -3.97 11.91 -13.49
N PRO A 109 -4.95 12.70 -13.04
CA PRO A 109 -5.05 14.12 -13.40
C PRO A 109 -3.80 14.91 -13.04
N LEU A 110 -3.25 14.70 -11.83
CA LEU A 110 -2.02 15.36 -11.42
C LEU A 110 -0.85 15.00 -12.35
N ALA A 111 -0.73 13.74 -12.76
CA ALA A 111 0.28 13.32 -13.73
C ALA A 111 0.07 13.97 -15.11
N PHE A 112 -1.17 14.21 -15.53
CA PHE A 112 -1.48 14.95 -16.76
C PHE A 112 -1.04 16.41 -16.66
N ASP A 113 -1.30 17.07 -15.54
CA ASP A 113 -0.95 18.47 -15.32
C ASP A 113 0.56 18.69 -15.26
N TYR A 114 1.31 17.77 -14.64
CA TYR A 114 2.76 17.91 -14.44
C TYR A 114 3.62 17.34 -15.58
N ALA A 115 3.28 16.17 -16.14
CA ALA A 115 4.10 15.49 -17.14
C ALA A 115 3.48 15.49 -18.55
N GLY A 116 2.22 15.87 -18.67
CA GLY A 116 1.47 15.82 -19.91
C GLY A 116 0.86 14.44 -20.19
N GLN A 117 -0.32 14.44 -20.82
CA GLN A 117 -1.15 13.25 -21.05
C GLN A 117 -0.39 12.09 -21.72
N LYS A 118 0.41 12.38 -22.75
CA LYS A 118 1.16 11.34 -23.49
C LYS A 118 2.22 10.64 -22.64
N GLN A 119 2.90 11.37 -21.75
CA GLN A 119 3.92 10.77 -20.89
C GLN A 119 3.28 10.00 -19.73
N ALA A 120 2.27 10.58 -19.11
CA ALA A 120 1.52 9.95 -18.02
C ALA A 120 0.89 8.62 -18.45
N VAL A 121 0.21 8.57 -19.61
CA VAL A 121 -0.38 7.32 -20.11
C VAL A 121 0.70 6.25 -20.34
N LYS A 122 1.85 6.61 -20.92
CA LYS A 122 2.98 5.67 -21.09
C LYS A 122 3.50 5.15 -19.74
N ALA A 123 3.64 6.03 -18.76
CA ALA A 123 4.10 5.67 -17.43
C ALA A 123 3.12 4.74 -16.70
N VAL A 124 1.80 4.96 -16.86
CA VAL A 124 0.76 4.07 -16.32
C VAL A 124 0.89 2.66 -16.89
N PHE A 125 0.96 2.51 -18.23
CA PHE A 125 1.11 1.19 -18.85
C PHE A 125 2.44 0.51 -18.48
N LEU A 126 3.52 1.27 -18.38
CA LEU A 126 4.82 0.75 -17.92
C LEU A 126 4.72 0.26 -16.46
N GLY A 127 4.08 1.04 -15.58
CA GLY A 127 3.84 0.69 -14.19
C GLY A 127 2.98 -0.56 -14.05
N MET A 128 1.91 -0.67 -14.84
CA MET A 128 1.06 -1.87 -14.89
C MET A 128 1.86 -3.11 -15.32
N ALA A 129 2.70 -2.99 -16.35
CA ALA A 129 3.56 -4.10 -16.78
C ALA A 129 4.57 -4.50 -15.70
N PHE A 130 5.20 -3.53 -15.02
CA PHE A 130 6.14 -3.79 -13.94
C PHE A 130 5.46 -4.46 -12.74
N MET A 131 4.27 -4.00 -12.35
CA MET A 131 3.50 -4.61 -11.27
C MET A 131 3.05 -6.03 -11.63
N SER A 132 2.57 -6.25 -12.85
CA SER A 132 2.20 -7.58 -13.33
C SER A 132 3.40 -8.55 -13.31
N ALA A 133 4.56 -8.12 -13.79
CA ALA A 133 5.78 -8.92 -13.73
C ALA A 133 6.21 -9.21 -12.28
N SER A 134 6.12 -8.22 -11.40
CA SER A 134 6.46 -8.36 -9.98
C SER A 134 5.56 -9.38 -9.29
N LEU A 135 4.25 -9.35 -9.55
CA LEU A 135 3.30 -10.33 -9.03
C LEU A 135 3.58 -11.74 -9.57
N TYR A 136 3.89 -11.87 -10.86
CA TYR A 136 4.26 -13.14 -11.47
C TYR A 136 5.53 -13.75 -10.83
N PHE A 137 6.56 -12.93 -10.61
CA PHE A 137 7.77 -13.39 -9.91
C PHE A 137 7.51 -13.75 -8.45
N LEU A 138 6.62 -13.02 -7.78
CA LEU A 138 6.21 -13.31 -6.41
C LEU A 138 5.48 -14.67 -6.35
N GLU A 139 4.56 -14.92 -7.28
CA GLU A 139 3.81 -16.17 -7.39
C GLU A 139 4.74 -17.37 -7.59
N ILE A 140 5.72 -17.27 -8.49
CA ILE A 140 6.73 -18.32 -8.70
C ILE A 140 7.60 -18.56 -7.46
N SER A 141 7.84 -17.51 -6.67
CA SER A 141 8.70 -17.59 -5.47
C SER A 141 7.96 -18.10 -4.23
N LEU A 142 6.62 -18.18 -4.28
CA LEU A 142 5.80 -18.67 -3.18
C LEU A 142 5.65 -20.22 -3.26
N PRO A 143 5.81 -20.94 -2.13
CA PRO A 143 5.46 -22.36 -2.05
C PRO A 143 4.02 -22.62 -2.52
N GLN A 144 3.79 -23.75 -3.22
CA GLN A 144 2.47 -24.11 -3.80
C GLN A 144 1.31 -24.17 -2.79
N GLU A 145 1.59 -24.27 -1.49
CA GLU A 145 0.56 -24.20 -0.43
C GLU A 145 0.02 -22.78 -0.18
N MET A 146 0.59 -21.76 -0.84
CA MET A 146 0.27 -20.35 -0.63
C MET A 146 0.05 -19.55 -1.93
N SER A 147 -0.12 -20.22 -3.08
CA SER A 147 -0.64 -19.56 -4.27
C SER A 147 -2.01 -18.95 -3.96
N LEU A 148 -2.22 -17.69 -4.34
CA LEU A 148 -3.45 -16.93 -4.12
C LEU A 148 -4.65 -17.59 -4.82
#